data_AF-J9BKB1-F1
#
_entry.id   AF-J9BKB1-F1
#
_cell.length_a   1.000
_cell.length_b   1.000
_cell.length_c   1.000
_cell.angle_alpha   90.00
_cell.angle_beta   90.00
_cell.angle_gamma   90.00
#
_symmetry.space_group_name_H-M   'P 1'
#
loop_
_entity.id
_entity.type
_entity.pdbx_description
1 polymer ?
#
loop_
_entity_poly.entity_id
_entity_poly.type
_entity_poly.pdbx_seq_one_letter_code
_entity_poly.pdbx_strand_id
1 'polypeptide(L)'
;IDLEFYQKKKRSWPLSDYEIPWEIWQMQLGVVRIKEREYWERMREEVADSVSEIVLKACSLISRPQYMPQMPARSEVTSIFDTSFLECQPYLFRVVKHPLDSGQNTESTLMTIGASAVKKMLRDTFLS
;
A
#
# COMPACT_ATOMS: atom_id res chain seq x y z
N ILE A 1 7.23 0.81 -2.96
CA ILE A 1 6.18 -0.06 -3.53
C ILE A 1 5.35 -0.49 -2.35
N ASP A 2 4.04 -0.35 -2.41
CA ASP A 2 3.17 -0.67 -1.30
C ASP A 2 2.22 -1.80 -1.70
N LEU A 3 2.04 -2.77 -0.81
CA LEU A 3 1.00 -3.79 -0.89
C LEU A 3 -0.11 -3.39 0.08
N GLU A 4 -1.25 -2.97 -0.46
CA GLU A 4 -2.41 -2.56 0.33
C GLU A 4 -3.46 -3.68 0.33
N PHE A 5 -3.88 -4.12 1.52
CA PHE A 5 -5.08 -4.92 1.69
C PHE A 5 -6.25 -4.01 2.04
N TYR A 6 -7.40 -4.22 1.40
CA TYR A 6 -8.56 -3.35 1.54
C TYR A 6 -9.87 -4.12 1.64
N GLN A 7 -10.95 -3.42 1.99
CA GLN A 7 -12.32 -3.92 1.97
C GLN A 7 -13.21 -2.95 1.21
N LYS A 8 -14.21 -3.46 0.48
CA LYS A 8 -15.24 -2.66 -0.17
C LYS A 8 -16.39 -2.46 0.80
N LYS A 9 -16.75 -1.21 1.06
CA LYS A 9 -17.94 -0.87 1.85
C LYS A 9 -19.02 -0.29 0.96
N LYS A 10 -20.22 -0.86 1.09
CA LYS A 10 -21.42 -0.34 0.45
C LYS A 10 -21.84 0.94 1.15
N ARG A 11 -22.17 1.98 0.38
CA ARG A 11 -22.91 3.13 0.91
C ARG A 11 -24.39 2.97 0.63
N SER A 12 -25.20 3.70 1.39
CA SER A 12 -26.60 3.89 1.02
C SER A 12 -26.67 4.70 -0.28
N TRP A 13 -27.60 4.33 -1.16
CA TRP A 13 -27.88 5.06 -2.39
C TRP A 13 -28.18 6.53 -2.07
N PRO A 14 -27.63 7.52 -2.81
CA PRO A 14 -27.04 7.43 -4.16
C PRO A 14 -25.49 7.40 -4.21
N LEU A 15 -24.81 7.13 -3.09
CA LEU A 15 -23.35 7.21 -3.07
C LEU A 15 -22.71 5.94 -3.62
N SER A 16 -21.60 6.09 -4.33
CA SER A 16 -20.80 4.95 -4.80
C SER A 16 -20.17 4.20 -3.64
N ASP A 17 -19.97 2.90 -3.84
CA ASP A 17 -19.13 2.09 -2.98
C ASP A 17 -17.72 2.71 -2.86
N TYR A 18 -17.04 2.40 -1.76
CA TYR A 18 -15.70 2.89 -1.50
C TYR A 18 -14.83 1.80 -0.89
N GLU A 19 -13.52 1.95 -1.07
CA GLU A 19 -12.51 1.00 -0.64
C GLU A 19 -11.75 1.58 0.55
N ILE A 20 -11.60 0.78 1.61
CA ILE A 20 -10.88 1.19 2.82
C ILE A 20 -9.68 0.24 2.99
N PRO A 21 -8.44 0.74 2.94
CA PRO A 21 -7.28 -0.06 3.30
C PRO A 21 -7.30 -0.36 4.80
N TRP A 22 -7.00 -1.60 5.17
CA TRP A 22 -6.92 -2.03 6.56
C TRP A 22 -5.53 -2.52 6.96
N GLU A 23 -4.67 -2.81 5.98
CA GLU A 23 -3.26 -3.13 6.19
C GLU A 23 -2.44 -2.65 4.98
N ILE A 24 -1.28 -2.05 5.23
CA ILE A 24 -0.39 -1.53 4.19
C ILE A 24 1.04 -1.98 4.51
N TRP A 25 1.63 -2.74 3.58
CA TRP A 25 3.03 -3.16 3.64
C TRP A 25 3.85 -2.30 2.69
N GLN A 26 4.71 -1.46 3.26
CA GLN A 26 5.56 -0.55 2.48
C GLN A 26 6.96 -1.14 2.30
N MET A 27 7.36 -1.29 1.04
CA MET A 27 8.69 -1.74 0.66
C MET A 27 9.48 -0.59 0.02
N GLN A 28 10.60 -0.23 0.65
CA GLN A 28 11.58 0.70 0.10
C GLN A 28 12.62 -0.07 -0.70
N LEU A 29 12.97 0.44 -1.88
CA LEU A 29 13.91 -0.19 -2.79
C LEU A 29 15.11 0.75 -3.01
N GLY A 30 16.31 0.25 -2.72
CA GLY A 30 17.56 0.87 -3.13
C GLY A 30 18.05 0.24 -4.43
N VAL A 31 18.19 1.04 -5.50
CA VAL A 31 18.75 0.57 -6.77
C VAL A 31 20.22 0.96 -6.82
N VAL A 32 21.11 -0.02 -6.89
CA VAL A 32 22.56 0.19 -6.91
C VAL A 32 23.13 -0.25 -8.26
N ARG A 33 24.07 0.53 -8.81
CA ARG A 33 24.81 0.17 -10.02
C ARG A 33 26.14 -0.47 -9.64
N ILE A 34 26.39 -1.66 -10.16
CA ILE A 34 27.54 -2.49 -9.80
C ILE A 34 28.55 -2.45 -10.94
N LYS A 35 29.82 -2.18 -10.60
CA LYS A 35 30.92 -1.98 -11.58
C LYS A 35 32.04 -3.02 -11.44
N GLU A 36 32.15 -3.65 -10.28
CA GLU A 36 33.23 -4.58 -9.93
C GLU A 36 32.67 -5.91 -9.44
N ARG A 37 33.36 -7.00 -9.77
CA ARG A 37 32.89 -8.36 -9.43
C ARG A 37 33.06 -8.65 -7.94
N GLU A 38 34.15 -8.22 -7.29
CA GLU A 38 34.32 -8.44 -5.85
C GLU A 38 33.25 -7.70 -5.03
N TYR A 39 32.78 -6.54 -5.51
CA TYR A 39 31.67 -5.82 -4.89
C TYR A 39 30.34 -6.54 -5.09
N TRP A 40 30.10 -7.13 -6.26
CA TRP A 40 28.91 -7.95 -6.53
C TRP A 40 28.80 -9.14 -5.57
N GLU A 41 29.88 -9.91 -5.41
CA GLU A 41 29.88 -11.11 -4.58
C GLU A 41 29.57 -10.79 -3.11
N ARG A 42 30.21 -9.74 -2.57
CA ARG A 42 29.93 -9.26 -1.20
C ARG A 42 28.51 -8.75 -1.03
N MET A 43 28.04 -7.92 -1.96
CA MET A 43 26.65 -7.40 -1.89
C MET A 43 25.63 -8.53 -1.97
N ARG A 44 25.88 -9.58 -2.75
CA ARG A 44 24.97 -10.73 -2.84
C ARG A 44 24.81 -11.43 -1.49
N GLU A 45 25.91 -11.60 -0.74
CA GLU A 45 25.89 -12.17 0.61
C GLU A 45 25.13 -11.25 1.58
N GLU A 46 25.46 -9.96 1.61
CA GLU A 46 24.79 -8.96 2.47
C GLU A 46 23.27 -8.88 2.19
N VAL A 47 22.87 -8.92 0.92
CA VAL A 47 21.45 -8.89 0.52
C VAL A 47 20.75 -10.19 0.94
N ALA A 48 21.41 -11.34 0.84
CA ALA A 48 20.82 -12.61 1.28
C ALA A 48 20.54 -12.60 2.80
N ASP A 49 21.47 -12.09 3.59
CA ASP A 49 21.29 -11.92 5.03
C ASP A 49 20.16 -10.92 5.32
N SER A 50 20.14 -9.77 4.64
CA SER A 50 19.10 -8.76 4.80
C SER A 50 17.69 -9.29 4.44
N VAL A 51 17.56 -10.04 3.35
CA VAL A 51 16.28 -10.67 2.97
C VAL A 51 15.83 -11.67 4.03
N SER A 52 16.76 -12.44 4.60
CA SER A 52 16.45 -13.38 5.68
C SER A 52 15.89 -12.66 6.90
N GLU A 53 16.52 -11.56 7.32
CA GLU A 53 16.02 -10.71 8.42
C GLU A 53 14.64 -10.11 8.12
N ILE A 54 14.41 -9.63 6.89
CA ILE A 54 13.12 -9.08 6.46
C ILE A 54 12.01 -10.14 6.56
N VAL A 55 12.27 -11.36 6.09
CA VAL A 55 11.31 -12.48 6.16
C VAL A 55 10.99 -12.81 7.62
N LEU A 56 12.01 -12.95 8.47
CA LEU A 56 11.81 -13.23 9.90
C LEU A 56 11.02 -12.13 10.59
N LYS A 57 11.32 -10.86 10.27
CA LYS A 57 10.59 -9.71 10.78
C LYS A 57 9.13 -9.72 10.34
N ALA A 58 8.86 -10.00 9.05
CA ALA A 58 7.50 -10.10 8.52
C ALA A 58 6.70 -11.19 9.25
N CYS A 59 7.28 -12.39 9.41
CA CYS A 59 6.66 -13.47 10.19
C CYS A 59 6.36 -13.05 11.64
N SER A 60 7.28 -12.31 12.28
CA SER A 60 7.08 -11.82 13.66
C SER A 60 6.00 -10.76 13.80
N LEU A 61 5.71 -10.02 12.72
CA LEU A 61 4.64 -9.03 12.69
C LEU A 61 3.30 -9.75 12.50
N ILE A 62 3.21 -10.63 11.50
CA ILE A 62 2.00 -11.40 11.18
C ILE A 62 1.53 -12.26 12.36
N SER A 63 2.46 -12.77 13.18
CA SER A 63 2.11 -13.61 14.34
C SER A 63 1.50 -12.85 15.52
N ARG A 64 1.55 -11.52 15.52
CA ARG A 64 0.92 -10.70 16.57
C ARG A 64 -0.57 -10.54 16.28
N PRO A 65 -1.41 -10.40 17.33
CA PRO A 65 -2.80 -10.01 17.12
C PRO A 65 -2.88 -8.67 16.39
N GLN A 66 -3.51 -8.68 15.21
CA GLN A 66 -3.73 -7.50 14.37
C GLN A 66 -5.21 -7.42 14.01
N TYR A 67 -5.65 -6.23 13.59
CA TYR A 67 -6.97 -6.11 13.00
C TYR A 67 -7.07 -7.01 11.76
N MET A 68 -8.14 -7.78 11.68
CA MET A 68 -8.54 -8.51 10.48
C MET A 68 -10.00 -8.17 10.18
N PRO A 69 -10.38 -8.09 8.90
CA PRO A 69 -11.79 -7.98 8.54
C PRO A 69 -12.61 -9.11 9.16
N GLN A 70 -13.83 -8.80 9.56
CA GLN A 70 -14.77 -9.83 10.02
C GLN A 70 -15.12 -10.75 8.85
N MET A 71 -15.34 -12.03 9.15
CA MET A 71 -15.74 -13.00 8.14
C MET A 71 -17.08 -12.56 7.51
N PRO A 72 -17.16 -12.33 6.19
CA PRO A 72 -18.36 -11.84 5.55
C PRO A 72 -19.43 -12.93 5.41
N ALA A 73 -20.68 -12.49 5.23
CA ALA A 73 -21.72 -13.37 4.72
C ALA A 73 -21.46 -13.76 3.26
N ARG A 74 -22.09 -14.84 2.77
CA ARG A 74 -21.92 -15.32 1.39
C ARG A 74 -22.17 -14.25 0.32
N SER A 75 -23.15 -13.37 0.55
CA SER A 75 -23.50 -12.26 -0.36
C SER A 75 -22.46 -11.14 -0.41
N GLU A 76 -21.49 -11.15 0.51
CA GLU A 76 -20.49 -10.09 0.70
C GLU A 76 -19.06 -10.62 0.56
N VAL A 77 -18.86 -11.89 0.18
CA VAL A 77 -17.52 -12.48 0.03
C VAL A 77 -16.62 -11.62 -0.87
N THR A 78 -17.16 -11.10 -1.98
CA THR A 78 -16.43 -10.26 -2.93
C THR A 78 -16.08 -8.85 -2.43
N SER A 79 -16.56 -8.48 -1.23
CA SER A 79 -16.20 -7.22 -0.58
C SER A 79 -14.95 -7.33 0.31
N ILE A 80 -14.54 -8.55 0.66
CA ILE A 80 -13.39 -8.85 1.52
C ILE A 80 -12.32 -9.66 0.77
N PHE A 81 -12.73 -10.59 -0.09
CA PHE A 81 -11.84 -11.52 -0.78
C PHE A 81 -11.89 -11.37 -2.30
N ASP A 82 -10.77 -11.65 -2.96
CA ASP A 82 -10.72 -11.84 -4.40
C ASP A 82 -11.08 -13.30 -4.75
N THR A 83 -12.20 -13.47 -5.46
CA THR A 83 -12.71 -14.79 -5.85
C THR A 83 -12.31 -15.18 -7.26
N SER A 84 -11.43 -14.42 -7.93
CA SER A 84 -10.96 -14.73 -9.28
C SER A 84 -9.83 -15.76 -9.33
N PHE A 85 -9.18 -16.01 -8.19
CA PHE A 85 -8.13 -17.01 -8.05
C PHE A 85 -8.72 -18.41 -7.90
N LEU A 86 -8.21 -19.38 -8.67
CA LEU A 86 -8.74 -20.75 -8.69
C LEU A 86 -8.28 -21.59 -7.49
N GLU A 87 -7.05 -21.38 -7.03
CA GLU A 87 -6.39 -22.24 -6.03
C GLU A 87 -6.41 -21.65 -4.61
N CYS A 88 -6.68 -20.36 -4.48
CA CYS A 88 -6.70 -19.66 -3.21
C CYS A 88 -7.73 -18.53 -3.24
N GLN A 89 -8.02 -17.98 -2.06
CA GLN A 89 -8.94 -16.86 -1.92
C GLN A 89 -8.25 -15.77 -1.07
N PRO A 90 -7.39 -14.94 -1.68
CA PRO A 90 -6.69 -13.89 -0.95
C PRO A 90 -7.68 -12.79 -0.55
N TYR A 91 -7.35 -12.05 0.51
CA TYR A 91 -8.00 -10.76 0.77
C TYR A 91 -7.85 -9.85 -0.45
N LEU A 92 -8.79 -8.94 -0.65
CA LEU A 92 -8.66 -7.91 -1.67
C LEU A 92 -7.38 -7.12 -1.43
N PHE A 93 -6.52 -7.06 -2.46
CA PHE A 93 -5.24 -6.39 -2.40
C PHE A 93 -4.94 -5.60 -3.67
N ARG A 94 -4.04 -4.62 -3.57
CA ARG A 94 -3.45 -3.93 -4.73
C ARG A 94 -2.00 -3.60 -4.48
N VAL A 95 -1.23 -3.52 -5.56
CA VAL A 95 0.16 -3.07 -5.53
C VAL A 95 0.22 -1.63 -6.02
N VAL A 96 0.62 -0.72 -5.14
CA VAL A 96 0.79 0.70 -5.44
C VAL A 96 2.27 0.99 -5.71
N LYS A 97 2.55 1.58 -6.87
CA LYS A 97 3.91 1.98 -7.26
C LYS A 97 4.02 3.49 -7.08
N HIS A 98 4.90 3.90 -6.17
CA HIS A 98 5.27 5.30 -6.01
C HIS A 98 6.30 5.70 -7.07
N PRO A 99 6.24 6.93 -7.61
CA PRO A 99 7.31 7.46 -8.44
C PRO A 99 8.65 7.34 -7.72
N LEU A 100 9.70 6.95 -8.44
CA LEU A 100 11.05 7.01 -7.90
C LEU A 100 11.37 8.49 -7.69
N ASP A 101 11.61 8.87 -6.44
CA ASP A 101 12.04 10.22 -6.12
C ASP A 101 13.43 10.44 -6.72
N SER A 102 13.47 11.04 -7.91
CA SER A 102 14.69 11.24 -8.69
C SER A 102 15.47 12.44 -8.14
N GLY A 103 15.73 12.48 -6.84
CA GLY A 103 16.69 13.39 -6.19
C GLY A 103 16.64 14.86 -6.62
N GLN A 104 15.48 15.37 -7.05
CA GLN A 104 15.29 16.81 -7.18
C GLN A 104 14.69 17.24 -5.87
N ASN A 105 15.44 18.05 -5.11
CA ASN A 105 14.95 18.75 -3.92
C ASN A 105 13.58 19.37 -4.23
N THR A 106 12.51 18.71 -3.83
CA THR A 106 11.21 19.33 -3.67
C THR A 106 10.77 19.06 -2.25
N GLU A 107 10.85 20.12 -1.46
CA GLU A 107 10.33 20.23 -0.10
C GLU A 107 9.01 19.47 0.05
N SER A 108 8.96 18.62 1.07
CA SER A 108 7.77 18.29 1.86
C SER A 108 6.42 18.36 1.12
N THR A 109 6.11 17.36 0.29
CA THR A 109 4.70 17.10 -0.08
C THR A 109 4.05 16.22 0.97
N LEU A 110 4.03 16.71 2.21
CA LEU A 110 3.16 16.23 3.27
C LEU A 110 1.92 17.15 3.22
N MET A 111 0.78 16.60 2.80
CA MET A 111 -0.57 17.20 2.83
C MET A 111 -0.92 18.32 1.82
N THR A 112 -1.19 17.98 0.55
CA THR A 112 -1.80 18.97 -0.39
C THR A 112 -2.82 18.39 -1.39
N ILE A 113 -3.65 17.42 -0.97
CA ILE A 113 -4.84 17.06 -1.79
C ILE A 113 -6.12 17.72 -1.21
N GLY A 114 -6.24 17.84 0.12
CA GLY A 114 -7.40 18.47 0.76
C GLY A 114 -7.43 20.01 0.72
N ALA A 115 -6.27 20.66 0.85
CA ALA A 115 -6.21 22.14 0.96
C ALA A 115 -6.60 22.86 -0.35
N SER A 116 -6.35 22.25 -1.51
CA SER A 116 -6.69 22.80 -2.83
C SER A 116 -8.21 22.85 -3.05
N ALA A 117 -8.93 21.77 -2.70
CA ALA A 117 -10.37 21.68 -2.89
C ALA A 117 -11.15 22.65 -1.99
N VAL A 118 -10.73 22.80 -0.72
CA VAL A 118 -11.37 23.72 0.23
C VAL A 118 -11.15 25.19 -0.18
N LYS A 119 -9.97 25.53 -0.70
CA LYS A 119 -9.65 26.90 -1.13
C LYS A 119 -10.47 27.33 -2.36
N LYS A 120 -10.87 26.37 -3.21
CA LYS A 120 -11.74 26.64 -4.36
C LYS A 120 -13.21 26.84 -3.94
N MET A 121 -13.71 26.04 -2.99
CA MET A 121 -15.10 26.15 -2.51
C MET A 121 -15.37 27.43 -1.69
N LEU A 122 -14.40 27.93 -0.92
CA LEU A 122 -14.57 29.17 -0.17
C LEU A 122 -14.62 30.41 -1.08
N ARG A 123 -13.88 30.40 -2.20
CA ARG A 123 -13.90 31.52 -3.15
C ARG A 123 -15.25 31.65 -3.85
N ASP A 124 -15.87 30.52 -4.19
CA ASP A 124 -17.15 30.50 -4.92
C ASP A 124 -18.37 30.82 -4.03
N THR A 125 -18.21 30.80 -2.70
CA THR A 125 -19.32 31.07 -1.75
C THR A 125 -19.36 32.52 -1.25
N PHE A 126 -18.24 33.25 -1.29
CA PHE A 126 -18.13 34.61 -0.74
C PHE A 126 -17.97 35.73 -1.78
N LEU A 127 -18.00 35.40 -3.07
CA LEU A 127 -17.90 36.37 -4.18
C LEU A 127 -19.08 36.27 -5.17
N SER A 128 -20.24 35.78 -4.73
CA SER A 128 -21.51 35.95 -5.46
C SER A 128 -22.39 37.00 -4.79
#